data_AF-A0AA95KIT2-F1
#
_entry.id   AF-A0AA95KIT2-F1
#
_cell.length_a   1.000
_cell.length_b   1.000
_cell.length_c   1.000
_cell.angle_alpha   90.00
_cell.angle_beta   90.00
_cell.angle_gamma   90.00
#
_symmetry.space_group_name_H-M   'P 1'
#
loop_
_entity.id
_entity.type
_entity.pdbx_description
1 polymer ?
#
loop_
_entity_poly.entity_id
_entity_poly.type
_entity_poly.pdbx_seq_one_letter_code
_entity_poly.pdbx_strand_id
1 'polypeptide(L)'
;MLDLGAFFEIAQAPAHPGLIQALVEGWVAENDRVEPFSCTDVRTGLATLAHLERLLYDVSLGSDENRNSWTMATLSVLRRDQSLAHEWTLLAEIGEAFRIEFDRMDAAAAVDRTAIHLLINRSPACFSSLGRFQRRVDTIESMGLCSTSIEFRAMPQTREEYVTMISDLRRCHAI
;
A
#
# COMPACT_ATOMS: atom_id res chain seq x y z
N MET A 1 -0.37 14.24 10.37
CA MET A 1 -0.77 15.64 10.62
C MET A 1 0.39 16.31 11.36
N LEU A 2 0.92 17.42 10.86
CA LEU A 2 1.99 18.16 11.53
C LEU A 2 1.40 18.79 12.80
N ASP A 3 1.96 18.50 13.97
CA ASP A 3 1.54 19.18 15.20
C ASP A 3 2.08 20.61 15.17
N LEU A 4 1.22 21.54 14.75
CA LEU A 4 1.57 22.95 14.63
C LEU A 4 1.89 23.56 16.00
N GLY A 5 1.32 23.04 17.09
CA GLY A 5 1.68 23.43 18.46
C GLY A 5 3.14 23.10 18.74
N ALA A 6 3.55 21.87 18.46
CA ALA A 6 4.94 21.43 18.60
C ALA A 6 5.91 22.24 17.73
N PHE A 7 5.50 22.68 16.52
CA PHE A 7 6.32 23.55 15.67
C PHE A 7 6.60 24.92 16.32
N PHE A 8 5.56 25.57 16.87
CA PHE A 8 5.72 26.86 17.55
C PHE A 8 6.53 26.74 18.85
N GLU A 9 6.35 25.64 19.59
CA GLU A 9 7.15 25.33 20.78
C GLU A 9 8.64 25.16 20.46
N ILE A 10 8.97 24.40 19.40
CA ILE A 10 10.37 24.23 18.96
C ILE A 10 10.96 25.56 18.45
N ALA A 11 10.15 26.37 17.78
CA ALA A 11 10.56 27.68 17.27
C ALA A 11 10.69 28.76 18.36
N GLN A 12 10.38 28.45 19.63
CA GLN A 12 10.30 29.40 20.74
C GLN A 12 9.46 30.65 20.40
N ALA A 13 8.47 30.49 19.53
CA ALA A 13 7.62 31.55 19.06
C ALA A 13 6.22 31.37 19.67
N PRO A 14 5.58 32.44 20.17
CA PRO A 14 4.22 32.32 20.67
C PRO A 14 3.30 31.87 19.52
N ALA A 15 2.51 30.82 19.76
CA ALA A 15 1.52 30.33 18.82
C ALA A 15 0.52 31.45 18.52
N HIS A 16 0.63 32.05 17.33
CA HIS A 16 -0.24 33.14 16.91
C HIS A 16 -1.45 32.56 16.18
N PRO A 17 -2.69 32.70 16.70
CA PRO A 17 -3.87 32.08 16.10
C PRO A 17 -4.06 32.45 14.62
N GLY A 18 -3.75 33.71 14.25
CA GLY A 18 -3.82 34.17 12.86
C GLY A 18 -2.78 33.53 11.93
N LEU A 19 -1.60 33.12 12.44
CA LEU A 19 -0.60 32.42 11.63
C LEU A 19 -0.96 30.95 11.44
N ILE A 20 -1.53 30.32 12.48
CA ILE A 20 -2.09 28.96 12.38
C ILE A 20 -3.22 28.95 11.36
N GLN A 21 -4.14 29.91 11.45
CA GLN A 21 -5.24 30.05 10.50
C GLN A 21 -4.75 30.28 9.08
N ALA A 22 -3.83 31.23 8.85
CA ALA A 22 -3.28 31.50 7.53
C ALA A 22 -2.53 30.29 6.93
N LEU A 23 -1.85 29.50 7.77
CA LEU A 23 -1.17 28.28 7.35
C LEU A 23 -2.17 27.16 7.01
N VAL A 24 -3.25 27.01 7.79
CA VAL A 24 -4.34 26.07 7.48
C VAL A 24 -5.05 26.49 6.20
N GLU A 25 -5.40 27.76 6.03
CA GLU A 25 -6.02 28.31 4.82
C GLU A 25 -5.12 28.13 3.60
N GLY A 26 -3.82 28.41 3.74
CA GLY A 26 -2.83 28.17 2.69
C GLY A 26 -2.72 26.70 2.32
N TRP A 27 -2.69 25.79 3.31
CA TRP A 27 -2.64 24.35 3.07
C TRP A 27 -3.92 23.86 2.38
N VAL A 28 -5.10 24.27 2.84
CA VAL A 28 -6.39 23.90 2.23
C VAL A 28 -6.46 24.41 0.78
N ALA A 29 -6.09 25.67 0.54
CA ALA A 29 -6.08 26.26 -0.80
C ALA A 29 -5.07 25.59 -1.75
N GLU A 30 -3.96 25.07 -1.21
CA GLU A 30 -3.00 24.28 -1.98
C GLU A 30 -3.56 22.89 -2.28
N ASN A 31 -4.19 22.23 -1.30
CA ASN A 31 -4.80 20.90 -1.44
C ASN A 31 -5.93 20.88 -2.49
N ASP A 32 -6.72 21.96 -2.57
CA ASP A 32 -7.77 22.14 -3.57
C ASP A 32 -7.22 22.36 -5.01
N ARG A 33 -5.92 22.65 -5.14
CA ARG A 33 -5.23 22.88 -6.43
C ARG A 33 -4.40 21.70 -6.91
N VAL A 34 -4.19 20.68 -6.07
CA VAL A 34 -3.48 19.46 -6.47
C VAL A 34 -4.43 18.64 -7.35
N GLU A 35 -4.04 18.37 -8.59
CA GLU A 35 -4.74 17.38 -9.42
C GLU A 35 -4.92 16.09 -8.60
N PRO A 36 -6.11 15.46 -8.59
CA PRO A 36 -6.32 14.27 -7.78
C PRO A 36 -5.27 13.22 -8.17
N PHE A 37 -4.32 12.98 -7.28
CA PHE A 37 -3.34 11.91 -7.45
C PHE A 37 -4.14 10.61 -7.63
N SER A 38 -4.02 9.98 -8.80
CA SER A 38 -4.67 8.69 -9.04
C SER A 38 -4.25 7.72 -7.94
N CYS A 39 -5.21 7.32 -7.12
CA CYS A 39 -5.01 6.32 -6.09
C CYS A 39 -4.89 4.90 -6.69
N THR A 40 -5.06 4.80 -8.00
CA THR A 40 -5.10 3.55 -8.77
C THR A 40 -3.97 3.53 -9.81
N ASP A 41 -3.26 2.42 -9.90
CA ASP A 41 -2.34 2.13 -11.01
C ASP A 41 -3.14 1.68 -12.23
N VAL A 42 -3.05 2.45 -13.33
CA VAL A 42 -3.82 2.21 -14.56
C VAL A 42 -3.50 0.87 -15.25
N ARG A 43 -2.36 0.25 -14.94
CA ARG A 43 -1.93 -1.03 -15.53
C ARG A 43 -2.64 -2.21 -14.92
N THR A 44 -2.92 -2.13 -13.62
CA THR A 44 -3.43 -3.23 -12.81
C THR A 44 -4.86 -2.96 -12.33
N GLY A 45 -5.30 -1.70 -12.31
CA GLY A 45 -6.53 -1.29 -11.63
C GLY A 45 -6.46 -1.40 -10.10
N LEU A 46 -5.29 -1.71 -9.53
CA LEU A 46 -5.05 -1.81 -8.09
C LEU A 46 -4.59 -0.48 -7.50
N ALA A 47 -4.40 -0.40 -6.18
CA ALA A 47 -3.91 0.80 -5.55
C ALA A 47 -2.48 1.14 -6.02
N THR A 48 -2.16 2.43 -6.11
CA THR A 48 -0.76 2.85 -6.17
C THR A 48 -0.06 2.51 -4.85
N LEU A 49 1.26 2.32 -4.87
CA LEU A 49 1.98 2.03 -3.62
C LEU A 49 1.80 3.17 -2.60
N ALA A 50 1.83 4.43 -3.03
CA ALA A 50 1.58 5.57 -2.16
C ALA A 50 0.20 5.50 -1.49
N HIS A 51 -0.83 5.05 -2.22
CA HIS A 51 -2.15 4.86 -1.63
C HIS A 51 -2.17 3.70 -0.63
N LEU A 52 -1.50 2.59 -0.93
CA LEU A 52 -1.36 1.47 0.01
C LEU A 52 -0.60 1.87 1.28
N GLU A 53 0.48 2.64 1.17
CA GLU A 53 1.21 3.21 2.31
C GLU A 53 0.31 4.10 3.18
N ARG A 54 -0.55 4.89 2.55
CA ARG A 54 -1.54 5.69 3.28
C ARG A 54 -2.55 4.82 4.03
N LEU A 55 -3.06 3.75 3.42
CA LEU A 55 -3.97 2.81 4.09
C LEU A 55 -3.28 2.10 5.27
N LEU A 56 -2.02 1.70 5.09
CA LEU A 56 -1.20 1.12 6.16
C LEU A 56 -1.03 2.10 7.33
N TYR A 57 -0.78 3.37 7.04
CA TYR A 57 -0.70 4.43 8.05
C TYR A 57 -2.02 4.55 8.82
N ASP A 58 -3.14 4.66 8.10
CA ASP A 58 -4.45 4.83 8.71
C ASP A 58 -4.82 3.62 9.60
N VAL A 59 -4.50 2.39 9.18
CA VAL A 59 -4.64 1.18 10.01
C VAL A 59 -3.74 1.23 11.24
N SER A 60 -2.48 1.66 11.09
CA SER A 60 -1.51 1.73 12.20
C SER A 60 -1.92 2.73 13.29
N LEU A 61 -2.62 3.81 12.93
CA LEU A 61 -3.16 4.79 13.87
C LEU A 61 -4.42 4.33 14.60
N GLY A 62 -5.04 3.24 14.17
CA GLY A 62 -6.28 2.73 14.75
C GLY A 62 -6.12 2.21 16.19
N SER A 63 -7.22 1.71 16.79
CA SER A 63 -7.16 0.99 18.06
C SER A 63 -6.33 -0.30 17.92
N ASP A 64 -5.89 -0.88 19.05
CA ASP A 64 -5.23 -2.19 19.04
C ASP A 64 -6.09 -3.27 18.36
N GLU A 65 -7.40 -3.28 18.61
CA GLU A 65 -8.33 -4.20 17.96
C GLU A 65 -8.35 -4.03 16.44
N ASN A 66 -8.36 -2.78 15.95
CA ASN A 66 -8.29 -2.51 14.52
C ASN A 66 -6.92 -2.92 13.96
N ARG A 67 -5.80 -2.52 14.57
CA ARG A 67 -4.47 -2.97 14.10
C ARG A 67 -4.37 -4.49 14.03
N ASN A 68 -4.89 -5.18 15.04
CA ASN A 68 -4.82 -6.64 15.14
C ASN A 68 -5.79 -7.35 14.19
N SER A 69 -6.76 -6.65 13.59
CA SER A 69 -7.63 -7.19 12.53
C SER A 69 -7.02 -7.09 11.14
N TRP A 70 -5.84 -6.48 10.96
CA TRP A 70 -5.19 -6.36 9.65
C TRP A 70 -3.84 -7.07 9.63
N THR A 71 -3.40 -7.47 8.44
CA THR A 71 -2.06 -8.00 8.20
C THR A 71 -1.58 -7.56 6.83
N MET A 72 -0.27 -7.37 6.72
CA MET A 72 0.40 -7.18 5.45
C MET A 72 0.83 -8.54 4.91
N ALA A 73 0.58 -8.81 3.63
CA ALA A 73 1.08 -9.96 2.90
C ALA A 73 1.85 -9.50 1.67
N THR A 74 3.04 -10.03 1.45
CA THR A 74 3.85 -9.76 0.26
C THR A 74 3.96 -11.04 -0.55
N LEU A 75 3.48 -10.99 -1.78
CA LEU A 75 3.60 -12.04 -2.77
C LEU A 75 4.78 -11.70 -3.70
N SER A 76 5.93 -12.34 -3.48
CA SER A 76 7.14 -12.13 -4.29
C SER A 76 7.07 -12.97 -5.56
N VAL A 77 7.38 -12.37 -6.71
CA VAL A 77 7.37 -13.01 -8.03
C VAL A 77 8.81 -13.16 -8.53
N LEU A 78 9.31 -14.40 -8.60
CA LEU A 78 10.65 -14.68 -9.12
C LEU A 78 10.65 -14.66 -10.65
N ARG A 79 10.84 -13.49 -11.28
CA ARG A 79 10.81 -13.37 -12.75
C ARG A 79 12.10 -13.89 -13.41
N ARG A 80 11.99 -14.78 -14.40
CA ARG A 80 13.05 -15.12 -15.37
C ARG A 80 12.82 -14.36 -16.68
N ASP A 81 13.66 -13.37 -16.95
CA ASP A 81 13.75 -12.55 -18.18
C ASP A 81 12.53 -11.70 -18.59
N GLN A 82 12.79 -10.42 -18.88
CA GLN A 82 11.76 -9.42 -19.20
C GLN A 82 11.74 -9.09 -20.69
N SER A 83 10.61 -9.39 -21.33
CA SER A 83 10.18 -8.69 -22.54
C SER A 83 9.13 -7.66 -22.13
N LEU A 84 9.37 -6.37 -22.42
CA LEU A 84 8.47 -5.25 -22.06
C LEU A 84 7.03 -5.44 -22.57
N ALA A 85 6.84 -6.14 -23.70
CA ALA A 85 5.52 -6.40 -24.27
C ALA A 85 4.67 -7.34 -23.39
N HIS A 86 5.30 -8.22 -22.60
CA HIS A 86 4.61 -9.13 -21.68
C HIS A 86 4.30 -8.47 -20.33
N GLU A 87 4.88 -7.30 -20.05
CA GLU A 87 4.74 -6.64 -18.75
C GLU A 87 3.34 -6.03 -18.56
N TRP A 88 2.76 -5.40 -19.58
CA TRP A 88 1.44 -4.80 -19.45
C TRP A 88 0.33 -5.87 -19.31
N THR A 89 0.37 -6.91 -20.14
CA THR A 89 -0.60 -8.02 -20.07
C THR A 89 -0.52 -8.71 -18.72
N LEU A 90 0.69 -9.02 -18.24
CA LEU A 90 0.89 -9.60 -16.92
C LEU A 90 0.30 -8.72 -15.80
N LEU A 91 0.56 -7.41 -15.81
CA LEU A 91 0.04 -6.50 -14.80
C LEU A 91 -1.49 -6.42 -14.82
N ALA A 92 -2.11 -6.40 -16.00
CA ALA A 92 -3.56 -6.43 -16.14
C ALA A 92 -4.15 -7.76 -15.62
N GLU A 93 -3.52 -8.89 -15.92
CA GLU A 93 -3.93 -10.22 -15.44
C GLU A 93 -3.81 -10.36 -13.91
N ILE A 94 -2.76 -9.79 -13.31
CA ILE A 94 -2.62 -9.71 -11.84
C ILE A 94 -3.77 -8.90 -11.23
N GLY A 95 -4.08 -7.74 -11.83
CA GLY A 95 -5.19 -6.89 -11.43
C GLY A 95 -6.52 -7.61 -11.43
N GLU A 96 -6.81 -8.31 -12.53
CA GLU A 96 -8.03 -9.09 -12.69
C GLU A 96 -8.08 -10.29 -11.72
N ALA A 97 -6.97 -10.99 -11.51
CA ALA A 97 -6.88 -12.08 -10.55
C ALA A 97 -7.18 -11.60 -9.12
N PHE A 98 -6.69 -10.41 -8.74
CA PHE A 98 -6.98 -9.82 -7.43
C PHE A 98 -8.47 -9.48 -7.32
N ARG A 99 -9.03 -8.82 -8.34
CA ARG A 99 -10.45 -8.46 -8.38
C ARG A 99 -11.35 -9.69 -8.24
N ILE A 100 -11.04 -10.80 -8.92
CA ILE A 100 -11.84 -12.03 -8.83
C ILE A 100 -11.83 -12.61 -7.41
N GLU A 101 -10.67 -12.59 -6.73
CA GLU A 101 -10.51 -13.28 -5.44
C GLU A 101 -10.87 -12.43 -4.22
N PHE A 102 -10.80 -11.11 -4.35
CA PHE A 102 -11.04 -10.16 -3.27
C PHE A 102 -12.23 -9.24 -3.52
N ASP A 103 -13.08 -9.51 -4.52
CA ASP A 103 -14.32 -8.75 -4.72
C ASP A 103 -15.14 -8.74 -3.42
N ARG A 104 -15.51 -7.53 -2.98
CA ARG A 104 -16.29 -7.28 -1.73
C ARG A 104 -15.59 -7.68 -0.44
N MET A 105 -14.27 -7.84 -0.46
CA MET A 105 -13.47 -8.04 0.76
C MET A 105 -12.77 -6.74 1.16
N ASP A 106 -12.54 -6.58 2.46
CA ASP A 106 -11.69 -5.51 3.01
C ASP A 106 -10.22 -5.85 2.74
N ALA A 107 -9.80 -5.56 1.51
CA ALA A 107 -8.45 -5.80 1.01
C ALA A 107 -8.02 -4.69 0.05
N ALA A 108 -6.75 -4.30 0.13
CA ALA A 108 -6.11 -3.44 -0.84
C ALA A 108 -4.82 -4.11 -1.31
N ALA A 109 -4.47 -3.92 -2.58
CA ALA A 109 -3.21 -4.39 -3.12
C ALA A 109 -2.53 -3.32 -3.96
N ALA A 110 -1.20 -3.36 -4.01
CA ALA A 110 -0.38 -2.58 -4.92
C ALA A 110 0.67 -3.51 -5.54
N VAL A 111 0.97 -3.30 -6.82
CA VAL A 111 2.00 -4.07 -7.53
C VAL A 111 3.27 -3.24 -7.62
N ASP A 112 4.38 -3.90 -7.34
CA ASP A 112 5.73 -3.44 -7.62
C ASP A 112 6.43 -4.41 -8.60
N ARG A 113 7.57 -4.00 -9.17
CA ARG A 113 8.41 -4.70 -10.15
C ARG A 113 8.49 -6.21 -9.94
N THR A 114 8.68 -6.64 -8.69
CA THR A 114 8.92 -8.04 -8.32
C THR A 114 8.00 -8.54 -7.20
N ALA A 115 7.03 -7.74 -6.76
CA ALA A 115 6.20 -8.10 -5.62
C ALA A 115 4.79 -7.53 -5.74
N ILE A 116 3.82 -8.23 -5.17
CA ILE A 116 2.47 -7.73 -4.98
C ILE A 116 2.27 -7.60 -3.47
N HIS A 117 1.98 -6.40 -3.02
CA HIS A 117 1.80 -6.04 -1.63
C HIS A 117 0.29 -5.98 -1.35
N LEU A 118 -0.20 -6.77 -0.40
CA LEU A 118 -1.60 -6.84 0.00
C LEU A 118 -1.78 -6.45 1.47
N LEU A 119 -2.67 -5.51 1.73
CA LEU A 119 -3.20 -5.23 3.07
C LEU A 119 -4.56 -5.89 3.17
N ILE A 120 -4.70 -6.88 4.05
CA ILE A 120 -5.93 -7.68 4.17
C ILE A 120 -6.41 -7.77 5.61
N ASN A 121 -7.72 -7.86 5.80
CA ASN A 121 -8.29 -8.19 7.08
C ASN A 121 -7.95 -9.65 7.46
N ARG A 122 -7.64 -9.90 8.74
CA ARG A 122 -7.30 -11.21 9.30
C ARG A 122 -8.57 -12.03 9.52
N SER A 123 -9.09 -12.57 8.42
CA SER A 123 -10.21 -13.52 8.43
C SER A 123 -9.85 -14.81 7.66
N PRO A 124 -10.42 -15.96 8.02
CA PRO A 124 -10.25 -17.21 7.26
C PRO A 124 -10.61 -17.07 5.77
N ALA A 125 -11.62 -16.23 5.47
CA ALA A 125 -12.03 -15.93 4.11
C ALA A 125 -10.92 -15.20 3.32
N CYS A 126 -10.33 -14.15 3.91
CA CYS A 126 -9.23 -13.41 3.29
C CYS A 126 -7.99 -14.29 3.07
N PHE A 127 -7.62 -15.14 4.03
CA PHE A 127 -6.49 -16.07 3.83
C PHE A 127 -6.77 -17.12 2.76
N SER A 128 -8.01 -17.62 2.68
CA SER A 128 -8.41 -18.54 1.61
C SER A 128 -8.37 -17.88 0.24
N SER A 129 -8.83 -16.62 0.13
CA SER A 129 -8.72 -15.81 -1.08
C SER A 129 -7.28 -15.53 -1.45
N LEU A 130 -6.41 -15.21 -0.50
CA LEU A 130 -4.98 -15.03 -0.76
C LEU A 130 -4.32 -16.28 -1.35
N GLY A 131 -4.64 -17.48 -0.83
CA GLY A 131 -4.12 -18.73 -1.38
C GLY A 131 -4.72 -19.10 -2.75
N ARG A 132 -5.92 -18.64 -3.09
CA ARG A 132 -6.47 -18.77 -4.45
C ARG A 132 -5.85 -17.74 -5.40
N PHE A 133 -5.64 -16.51 -4.92
CA PHE A 133 -4.98 -15.45 -5.65
C PHE A 133 -3.55 -15.85 -6.01
N GLN A 134 -2.76 -16.37 -5.07
CA GLN A 134 -1.43 -16.91 -5.33
C GLN A 134 -1.45 -17.94 -6.46
N ARG A 135 -2.32 -18.94 -6.36
CA ARG A 135 -2.45 -19.99 -7.39
C ARG A 135 -2.85 -19.43 -8.75
N ARG A 136 -3.73 -18.42 -8.80
CA ARG A 136 -4.08 -17.75 -10.06
C ARG A 136 -2.88 -17.04 -10.65
N VAL A 137 -2.16 -16.27 -9.83
CA VAL A 137 -0.94 -15.59 -10.25
C VAL A 137 0.04 -16.61 -10.81
N ASP A 138 0.33 -17.70 -10.11
CA ASP A 138 1.21 -18.80 -10.58
C ASP A 138 0.79 -19.44 -11.92
N THR A 139 -0.49 -19.35 -12.28
CA THR A 139 -1.02 -19.88 -13.55
C THR A 139 -1.09 -18.87 -14.69
N ILE A 140 -0.71 -17.61 -14.46
CA ILE A 140 -0.69 -16.58 -15.50
C ILE A 140 0.36 -16.97 -16.54
N GLU A 141 -0.07 -17.24 -17.77
CA GLU A 141 0.80 -17.67 -18.87
C GLU A 141 1.92 -16.64 -19.14
N SER A 142 1.60 -15.35 -19.02
CA SER A 142 2.55 -14.23 -19.16
C SER A 142 3.68 -14.24 -18.12
N MET A 143 3.56 -14.99 -17.02
CA MET A 143 4.65 -15.15 -16.04
C MET A 143 5.66 -16.22 -16.46
N GLY A 144 5.34 -17.13 -17.37
CA GLY A 144 6.18 -18.30 -17.62
C GLY A 144 6.34 -19.22 -16.40
N LEU A 145 7.46 -19.95 -16.29
CA LEU A 145 7.74 -20.88 -15.18
C LEU A 145 8.23 -20.15 -13.90
N CYS A 146 7.48 -19.17 -13.42
CA CYS A 146 7.80 -18.45 -12.20
C CYS A 146 6.98 -18.97 -11.03
N SER A 147 7.61 -19.21 -9.88
CA SER A 147 6.92 -19.52 -8.62
C SER A 147 6.79 -18.27 -7.77
N THR A 148 5.63 -18.10 -7.13
CA THR A 148 5.45 -17.06 -6.13
C THR A 148 5.62 -17.56 -4.70
N SER A 149 6.06 -16.68 -3.80
CA SER A 149 6.12 -16.94 -2.35
C SER A 149 5.37 -15.88 -1.58
N ILE A 150 4.70 -16.27 -0.48
CA ILE A 150 4.00 -15.34 0.40
C ILE A 150 4.77 -15.17 1.71
N GLU A 151 4.97 -13.91 2.09
CA GLU A 151 5.42 -13.53 3.41
C GLU A 151 4.34 -12.71 4.12
N PHE A 152 4.11 -13.01 5.40
CA PHE A 152 3.18 -12.25 6.24
C PHE A 152 3.93 -11.37 7.22
N ARG A 153 3.43 -10.16 7.43
CA ARG A 153 3.91 -9.25 8.45
C ARG A 153 2.72 -8.69 9.22
N ALA A 154 2.82 -8.74 10.55
CA ALA A 154 1.85 -8.10 11.44
C ALA A 154 1.89 -6.58 11.25
N MET A 155 0.76 -5.91 11.54
CA MET A 155 0.73 -4.44 11.53
C MET A 155 1.68 -3.87 12.59
N PRO A 156 2.41 -2.78 12.25
CA PRO A 156 3.36 -2.18 13.17
C PRO A 156 2.64 -1.61 14.39
N GLN A 157 3.19 -1.90 15.56
CA GLN A 157 2.72 -1.40 16.86
C GLN A 157 3.52 -0.18 17.30
N THR A 158 4.75 -0.03 16.79
CA THR A 158 5.63 1.10 17.09
C THR A 158 5.94 1.92 15.85
N ARG A 159 6.36 3.17 16.06
CA ARG A 159 6.82 4.05 14.98
C ARG A 159 8.03 3.45 14.24
N GLU A 160 8.93 2.79 14.95
CA GLU A 160 10.14 2.18 14.37
C GLU A 160 9.78 0.99 13.48
N GLU A 161 8.83 0.16 13.90
CA GLU A 161 8.29 -0.93 13.08
C GLU A 161 7.60 -0.39 11.82
N TYR A 162 6.83 0.70 11.95
CA TYR A 162 6.17 1.33 10.80
C TYR A 162 7.21 1.85 9.78
N VAL A 163 8.23 2.58 10.24
CA VAL A 163 9.30 3.08 9.36
C VAL A 163 10.04 1.92 8.68
N THR A 164 10.28 0.83 9.40
CA THR A 164 10.92 -0.38 8.84
C THR A 164 10.04 -1.03 7.77
N MET A 165 8.75 -1.20 8.05
CA MET A 165 7.79 -1.78 7.10
C MET A 165 7.71 -0.96 5.81
N ILE A 166 7.57 0.37 5.91
CA ILE A 166 7.52 1.25 4.73
C ILE A 166 8.85 1.25 3.98
N SER A 167 9.98 1.23 4.68
CA SER A 167 11.30 1.14 4.06
C SER A 167 11.46 -0.15 3.26
N ASP A 168 10.97 -1.27 3.78
CA ASP A 168 11.02 -2.55 3.09
C ASP A 168 10.10 -2.60 1.86
N LEU A 169 8.89 -2.06 1.96
CA LEU A 169 7.97 -1.91 0.81
C LEU A 169 8.63 -1.09 -0.32
N ARG A 170 9.38 -0.05 0.03
CA ARG A 170 10.10 0.79 -0.94
C ARG A 170 11.41 0.17 -1.43
N ARG A 171 12.06 -0.69 -0.64
CA ARG A 171 13.33 -1.33 -1.05
C ARG A 171 13.15 -2.37 -2.15
N CYS A 172 11.94 -2.91 -2.33
CA CYS A 172 11.59 -3.67 -3.52
C CYS A 172 11.76 -2.85 -4.83
N HIS A 173 11.84 -1.51 -4.76
CA HIS A 173 12.09 -0.62 -5.90
C HIS A 173 13.56 -0.41 -6.28
N ALA A 174 14.53 -0.81 -5.42
CA ALA A 174 15.93 -0.39 -5.54
C ALA A 174 16.85 -1.50 -6.08
N ILE A 175 16.55 -2.02 -7.28
CA ILE A 175 17.51 -2.72 -8.15
C ILE A 175 17.23 -2.31 -9.60
#